data_AF-A0A3D4YMS5-F1
#
_entry.id   AF-A0A3D4YMS5-F1
#
_cell.length_a   1.000
_cell.length_b   1.000
_cell.length_c   1.000
_cell.angle_alpha   90.00
_cell.angle_beta   90.00
_cell.angle_gamma   90.00
#
_symmetry.space_group_name_H-M   'P 1'
#
loop_
_entity.id
_entity.type
_entity.pdbx_description
1 polymer ?
#
loop_
_entity_poly.entity_id
_entity_poly.type
_entity_poly.pdbx_seq_one_letter_code
_entity_poly.pdbx_strand_id
1 'polypeptide(L)'
;DPFADGTVAMKIIGPWFVKELTDIKIPSLHYDVTPVPGADGTDPANRYAFADLRSIAIFSTTRYPDAAASFVAYLTSPAADRMLIEEASQLPYRRRLATDPRFTASLAKWPTLSTYANYVERSRDLDLDPDVVEIFDLLSEAYEESAIYQTTSVKDALAKAAREA
;
A
#
# COMPACT_ATOMS: atom_id res chain seq x y z
N ASP A 1 1.76 -2.89 19.46
CA ASP A 1 2.35 -3.18 18.12
C ASP A 1 3.85 -3.03 18.30
N PRO A 2 4.69 -4.01 17.93
CA PRO A 2 6.10 -4.01 18.32
C PRO A 2 6.85 -2.72 17.96
N PHE A 3 6.49 -2.06 16.86
CA PHE A 3 7.10 -0.81 16.44
C PHE A 3 6.56 0.37 17.25
N ALA A 4 5.25 0.46 17.43
CA ALA A 4 4.61 1.48 18.28
C ALA A 4 5.09 1.41 19.75
N ASP A 5 5.39 0.20 20.23
CA ASP A 5 5.87 -0.09 21.57
C ASP A 5 7.40 0.14 21.70
N GLY A 6 8.10 0.47 20.61
CA GLY A 6 9.54 0.72 20.59
C GLY A 6 10.41 -0.54 20.74
N THR A 7 9.84 -1.73 20.54
CA THR A 7 10.54 -3.02 20.70
C THR A 7 11.24 -3.50 19.43
N VAL A 8 10.86 -2.98 18.27
CA VAL A 8 11.56 -3.20 16.99
C VAL A 8 11.91 -1.86 16.34
N ALA A 9 13.05 -1.81 15.67
CA ALA A 9 13.57 -0.57 15.06
C ALA A 9 12.90 -0.21 13.73
N MET A 10 12.36 -1.20 13.00
CA MET A 10 11.79 -1.00 11.66
C MET A 10 10.53 -1.86 11.47
N LYS A 11 9.60 -1.36 10.68
CA LYS A 11 8.38 -2.05 10.24
C LYS A 11 8.15 -1.76 8.77
N ILE A 12 7.91 -2.79 7.96
CA ILE A 12 7.47 -2.63 6.57
C ILE A 12 5.95 -2.44 6.61
N ILE A 13 5.49 -1.24 6.25
CA ILE A 13 4.07 -0.87 6.33
C ILE A 13 3.76 0.27 5.35
N GLY A 14 2.50 0.41 4.97
CA GLY A 14 2.04 1.53 4.14
C GLY A 14 1.40 2.67 4.94
N PRO A 15 0.93 3.72 4.24
CA PRO A 15 0.50 4.98 4.85
C PRO A 15 -0.78 4.86 5.71
N TRP A 16 -1.58 3.80 5.55
CA TRP A 16 -2.78 3.56 6.35
C TRP A 16 -2.50 3.46 7.86
N PHE A 17 -1.27 3.08 8.25
CA PHE A 17 -0.88 2.94 9.64
C PHE A 17 -0.49 4.27 10.30
N VAL A 18 -0.27 5.36 9.55
CA VAL A 18 0.22 6.64 10.10
C VAL A 18 -0.77 7.24 11.10
N LYS A 19 -2.07 7.21 10.77
CA LYS A 19 -3.11 7.64 11.71
C LYS A 19 -3.08 6.80 12.98
N GLU A 20 -3.17 5.48 12.86
CA GLU A 20 -3.19 4.57 14.00
C GLU A 20 -1.93 4.76 14.88
N LEU A 21 -0.75 4.82 14.27
CA LEU A 21 0.52 5.03 14.98
C LEU A 21 0.55 6.34 15.76
N THR A 22 -0.11 7.40 15.27
CA THR A 22 -0.25 8.66 16.01
C THR A 22 -1.02 8.46 17.31
N ASP A 23 -2.01 7.56 17.31
CA ASP A 23 -2.88 7.28 18.45
C ASP A 23 -2.24 6.31 19.45
N ILE A 24 -1.42 5.34 18.98
CA ILE A 24 -0.95 4.22 19.82
C ILE A 24 0.54 4.25 20.21
N LYS A 25 1.37 5.11 19.59
CA LYS A 25 2.82 5.09 19.86
C LYS A 25 3.16 5.53 21.28
N ILE A 26 4.25 4.97 21.82
CA ILE A 26 4.86 5.52 23.04
C ILE A 26 5.37 6.95 22.80
N PRO A 27 5.33 7.85 23.81
CA PRO A 27 5.70 9.25 23.63
C PRO A 27 7.13 9.49 23.13
N SER A 28 8.07 8.60 23.49
CA SER A 28 9.47 8.68 23.09
C SER A 28 9.75 8.18 21.67
N LEU A 29 8.75 7.62 20.98
CA LEU A 29 8.94 7.11 19.62
C LEU A 29 8.98 8.27 18.61
N HIS A 30 10.19 8.52 18.12
CA HIS A 30 10.46 9.31 16.93
C HIS A 30 10.65 8.35 15.75
N TYR A 31 9.98 8.63 14.64
CA TYR A 31 10.01 7.77 13.47
C TYR A 31 10.07 8.59 12.19
N ASP A 32 10.58 7.96 11.14
CA ASP A 32 10.54 8.44 9.77
C ASP A 32 10.22 7.28 8.83
N VAL A 33 10.03 7.57 7.56
CA VAL A 33 9.71 6.60 6.51
C VAL A 33 10.79 6.64 5.44
N THR A 34 11.22 5.47 5.01
CA THR A 34 12.17 5.28 3.92
C THR A 34 11.66 4.19 2.99
N PRO A 35 12.02 4.20 1.69
CA PRO A 35 11.74 3.09 0.81
C PRO A 35 12.28 1.77 1.35
N VAL A 36 11.57 0.67 1.07
CA VAL A 36 12.06 -0.67 1.39
C VAL A 36 13.41 -0.90 0.71
N PRO A 37 14.47 -1.30 1.44
CA PRO A 37 15.76 -1.61 0.86
C PRO A 37 15.65 -2.73 -0.19
N GLY A 38 16.27 -2.52 -1.35
CA GLY A 38 16.36 -3.51 -2.43
C GLY A 38 17.65 -4.31 -2.29
N ALA A 39 17.57 -5.60 -2.57
CA ALA A 39 18.72 -6.52 -2.44
C ALA A 39 19.79 -6.32 -3.54
N ASP A 40 19.41 -5.72 -4.66
CA ASP A 40 20.22 -5.58 -5.89
C ASP A 40 20.84 -4.18 -6.07
N GLY A 41 20.60 -3.27 -5.12
CA GLY A 41 21.08 -1.88 -5.20
C GLY A 41 20.34 -0.98 -6.20
N THR A 42 19.23 -1.43 -6.80
CA THR A 42 18.40 -0.62 -7.72
C THR A 42 17.99 0.69 -7.05
N ASP A 43 18.06 1.85 -7.70
CA ASP A 43 17.63 3.13 -7.10
C ASP A 43 16.17 3.06 -6.62
N PRO A 44 15.84 3.47 -5.37
CA PRO A 44 14.45 3.52 -4.89
C PRO A 44 13.46 4.23 -5.83
N ALA A 45 13.90 5.24 -6.57
CA ALA A 45 13.10 5.96 -7.55
C ALA A 45 12.68 5.10 -8.76
N ASN A 46 13.34 3.96 -8.97
CA ASN A 46 13.07 2.99 -10.04
C ASN A 46 12.41 1.70 -9.54
N ARG A 47 12.11 1.60 -8.24
CA ARG A 47 11.44 0.44 -7.65
C ARG A 47 9.93 0.60 -7.72
N TYR A 48 9.25 -0.55 -7.72
CA TYR A 48 7.81 -0.63 -7.57
C TYR A 48 7.45 -1.39 -6.31
N ALA A 49 6.35 -0.99 -5.68
CA ALA A 49 5.71 -1.76 -4.62
C ALA A 49 4.28 -2.12 -5.04
N PHE A 50 3.74 -3.22 -4.51
CA PHE A 50 2.31 -3.46 -4.63
C PHE A 50 1.53 -2.40 -3.85
N ALA A 51 0.45 -1.91 -4.43
CA ALA A 51 -0.57 -1.14 -3.72
C ALA A 51 -1.81 -1.99 -3.52
N ASP A 52 -2.37 -1.91 -2.33
CA ASP A 52 -3.76 -2.30 -2.06
C ASP A 52 -4.69 -1.21 -2.60
N LEU A 53 -4.81 -1.12 -3.93
CA LEU A 53 -5.67 -0.13 -4.57
C LEU A 53 -7.14 -0.46 -4.31
N ARG A 54 -7.88 0.55 -3.83
CA ARG A 54 -9.32 0.44 -3.58
C ARG A 54 -10.09 1.02 -4.77
N SER A 55 -10.75 0.13 -5.51
CA SER A 55 -11.60 0.49 -6.64
C SER A 55 -13.06 0.64 -6.24
N ILE A 56 -13.78 1.54 -6.92
CA ILE A 56 -15.22 1.74 -6.72
C ILE A 56 -15.95 1.15 -7.92
N ALA A 57 -16.84 0.19 -7.67
CA ALA A 57 -17.68 -0.42 -8.70
C ALA A 57 -19.12 0.12 -8.62
N ILE A 58 -19.75 0.29 -9.79
CA ILE A 58 -21.19 0.56 -9.91
C ILE A 58 -21.86 -0.73 -10.37
N PHE A 59 -22.80 -1.24 -9.58
CA PHE A 59 -23.55 -2.43 -9.98
C PHE A 59 -24.38 -2.15 -11.24
N SER A 60 -24.25 -3.02 -12.24
CA SER A 60 -25.00 -2.93 -13.50
C SER A 60 -26.53 -3.04 -13.31
N THR A 61 -26.97 -3.54 -12.16
CA THR A 61 -28.38 -3.68 -11.77
C THR A 61 -28.97 -2.44 -11.08
N THR A 62 -28.18 -1.38 -10.89
CA THR A 62 -28.68 -0.16 -10.23
C THR A 62 -29.82 0.47 -11.03
N ARG A 63 -30.85 0.96 -10.32
CA ARG A 63 -31.92 1.77 -10.93
C ARG A 63 -31.55 3.24 -11.08
N TYR A 64 -30.36 3.64 -10.61
CA TYR A 64 -29.90 5.03 -10.58
C TYR A 64 -28.48 5.18 -11.15
N PRO A 65 -28.23 4.79 -12.41
CA PRO A 65 -26.89 4.79 -12.99
C PRO A 65 -26.24 6.19 -13.01
N ASP A 66 -26.99 7.23 -13.36
CA ASP A 66 -26.47 8.60 -13.44
C ASP A 66 -26.10 9.19 -12.07
N ALA A 67 -26.93 8.92 -11.06
CA ALA A 67 -26.67 9.35 -9.69
C ALA A 67 -25.46 8.60 -9.11
N ALA A 68 -25.36 7.30 -9.35
CA ALA A 68 -24.20 6.50 -8.94
C ALA A 68 -22.91 7.01 -9.62
N ALA A 69 -22.94 7.25 -10.93
CA ALA A 69 -21.81 7.80 -11.67
C ALA A 69 -21.39 9.18 -11.15
N SER A 70 -22.36 10.06 -10.86
CA SER A 70 -22.10 11.39 -10.29
C SER A 70 -21.47 11.29 -8.90
N PHE A 71 -21.91 10.33 -8.08
CA PHE A 71 -21.34 10.12 -6.76
C PHE A 71 -19.91 9.58 -6.83
N VAL A 72 -19.61 8.63 -7.72
CA VAL A 72 -18.23 8.16 -7.97
C VAL A 72 -17.33 9.30 -8.48
N ALA A 73 -17.83 10.15 -9.38
CA ALA A 73 -17.09 11.33 -9.84
C ALA A 73 -16.79 12.30 -8.69
N TYR A 74 -17.70 12.47 -7.74
CA TYR A 74 -17.44 13.24 -6.52
C TYR A 74 -16.41 12.57 -5.62
N LEU A 75 -16.53 11.27 -5.35
CA LEU A 75 -15.60 10.52 -4.48
C LEU A 75 -14.16 10.51 -4.99
N THR A 76 -13.95 10.71 -6.29
CA THR A 76 -12.63 10.79 -6.94
C THR A 76 -12.21 12.24 -7.27
N SER A 77 -12.96 13.22 -6.76
CA SER A 77 -12.66 14.64 -6.95
C SER A 77 -11.52 15.10 -6.04
N PRO A 78 -10.82 16.20 -6.37
CA PRO A 78 -9.80 16.77 -5.48
C PRO A 78 -10.34 17.13 -4.08
N ALA A 79 -11.63 17.45 -3.95
CA ALA A 79 -12.22 17.75 -2.66
C ALA A 79 -12.34 16.48 -1.79
N ALA A 80 -12.83 15.38 -2.37
CA ALA A 80 -12.92 14.09 -1.68
C ALA A 80 -11.55 13.49 -1.39
N ASP A 81 -10.59 13.63 -2.31
CA ASP A 81 -9.19 13.24 -2.09
C ASP A 81 -8.57 13.95 -0.87
N ARG A 82 -8.81 15.25 -0.71
CA ARG A 82 -8.35 15.98 0.49
C ARG A 82 -8.98 15.41 1.74
N MET A 83 -10.27 15.12 1.74
CA MET A 83 -10.95 14.49 2.87
C MET A 83 -10.35 13.12 3.20
N LEU A 84 -10.06 12.29 2.19
CA LEU A 84 -9.42 10.99 2.36
C LEU A 84 -8.04 11.13 3.04
N ILE A 85 -7.23 12.07 2.57
CA ILE A 85 -5.91 12.36 3.17
C ILE A 85 -6.09 12.85 4.59
N GLU A 86 -6.93 13.85 4.80
CA GLU A 86 -7.05 14.56 6.08
C GLU A 86 -7.69 13.73 7.18
N GLU A 87 -8.63 12.84 6.85
CA GLU A 87 -9.37 12.06 7.84
C GLU A 87 -8.76 10.68 8.09
N ALA A 88 -8.16 10.07 7.07
CA ALA A 88 -7.75 8.67 7.12
C ALA A 88 -6.24 8.42 6.93
N SER A 89 -5.44 9.47 6.70
CA SER A 89 -4.03 9.36 6.28
C SER A 89 -3.82 8.46 5.05
N GLN A 90 -4.85 8.34 4.21
CA GLN A 90 -4.82 7.54 2.99
C GLN A 90 -4.53 8.41 1.77
N LEU A 91 -3.82 7.84 0.80
CA LEU A 91 -3.39 8.57 -0.39
C LEU A 91 -4.27 8.20 -1.58
N PRO A 92 -4.86 9.17 -2.29
CA PRO A 92 -5.53 8.91 -3.55
C PRO A 92 -4.51 8.51 -4.62
N TYR A 93 -4.90 7.63 -5.53
CA TYR A 93 -4.07 7.30 -6.68
C TYR A 93 -4.15 8.41 -7.74
N ARG A 94 -3.26 9.40 -7.64
CA ARG A 94 -3.22 10.58 -8.52
C ARG A 94 -1.81 10.88 -9.00
N ARG A 95 -1.68 11.15 -10.29
CA ARG A 95 -0.41 11.64 -10.86
C ARG A 95 -0.01 12.95 -10.21
N ARG A 96 1.27 13.06 -9.88
CA ARG A 96 1.93 14.20 -9.25
C ARG A 96 1.35 14.57 -7.89
N LEU A 97 0.78 13.61 -7.15
CA LEU A 97 0.17 13.86 -5.85
C LEU A 97 1.10 14.66 -4.91
N ALA A 98 2.37 14.25 -4.82
CA ALA A 98 3.36 14.90 -3.95
C ALA A 98 3.66 16.36 -4.30
N THR A 99 3.47 16.76 -5.57
CA THR A 99 3.82 18.10 -6.06
C THR A 99 2.58 18.94 -6.41
N ASP A 100 1.38 18.40 -6.20
CA ASP A 100 0.15 19.09 -6.51
C ASP A 100 -0.25 20.04 -5.36
N PRO A 101 -0.31 21.36 -5.62
CA PRO A 101 -0.53 22.37 -4.58
C PRO A 101 -1.89 22.23 -3.88
N ARG A 102 -2.85 21.51 -4.47
CA ARG A 102 -4.16 21.26 -3.86
C ARG A 102 -4.07 20.39 -2.62
N PHE A 103 -3.02 19.57 -2.49
CA PHE A 103 -2.87 18.57 -1.42
C PHE A 103 -1.73 18.88 -0.46
N THR A 104 -0.92 19.93 -0.70
CA THR A 104 0.24 20.25 0.15
C THR A 104 -0.12 20.39 1.62
N ALA A 105 -1.19 21.14 1.94
CA ALA A 105 -1.66 21.30 3.32
C ALA A 105 -2.19 19.99 3.91
N SER A 106 -2.96 19.23 3.13
CA SER A 106 -3.54 17.95 3.55
C SER A 106 -2.46 16.91 3.88
N LEU A 107 -1.44 16.80 3.03
CA LEU A 107 -0.31 15.87 3.23
C LEU A 107 0.52 16.23 4.47
N ALA A 108 0.63 17.52 4.79
CA ALA A 108 1.35 18.00 5.98
C ALA A 108 0.61 17.74 7.30
N LYS A 109 -0.66 17.31 7.28
CA LYS A 109 -1.46 17.02 8.49
C LYS A 109 -0.92 15.81 9.26
N TRP A 110 -0.29 14.87 8.55
CA TRP A 110 0.19 13.62 9.12
C TRP A 110 1.71 13.54 9.02
N PRO A 111 2.42 13.14 10.09
CA PRO A 111 3.86 12.91 10.02
C PRO A 111 4.19 11.92 8.89
N THR A 112 5.29 12.17 8.18
CA THR A 112 5.87 11.32 7.12
C THR A 112 4.98 11.04 5.89
N LEU A 113 3.72 11.47 5.86
CA LEU A 113 2.79 11.17 4.76
C LEU A 113 3.23 11.75 3.41
N SER A 114 3.86 12.92 3.41
CA SER A 114 4.48 13.50 2.21
C SER A 114 5.55 12.60 1.59
N THR A 115 6.28 11.82 2.40
CA THR A 115 7.26 10.85 1.89
C THR A 115 6.57 9.76 1.10
N TYR A 116 5.49 9.17 1.63
CA TYR A 116 4.69 8.18 0.90
C TYR A 116 4.10 8.75 -0.40
N ALA A 117 3.65 10.01 -0.40
CA ALA A 117 3.07 10.65 -1.58
C ALA A 117 4.02 10.67 -2.80
N ASN A 118 5.34 10.70 -2.58
CA ASN A 118 6.34 10.63 -3.67
C ASN A 118 6.33 9.28 -4.41
N TYR A 119 5.84 8.23 -3.76
CA TYR A 119 5.88 6.86 -4.29
C TYR A 119 4.52 6.38 -4.82
N VAL A 120 3.46 7.19 -4.78
CA VAL A 120 2.13 6.79 -5.27
C VAL A 120 2.16 6.36 -6.75
N GLU A 121 2.94 7.02 -7.60
CA GLU A 121 3.08 6.63 -9.01
C GLU A 121 3.97 5.39 -9.22
N ARG A 122 4.68 5.00 -8.16
CA ARG A 122 5.55 3.82 -8.09
C ARG A 122 4.87 2.64 -7.40
N SER A 123 3.54 2.66 -7.31
CA SER A 123 2.78 1.47 -6.94
C SER A 123 2.17 0.76 -8.14
N ARG A 124 1.95 -0.55 -8.00
CA ARG A 124 1.27 -1.41 -8.98
C ARG A 124 0.17 -2.19 -8.29
N ASP A 125 -0.94 -2.36 -8.98
CA ASP A 125 -2.00 -3.25 -8.52
C ASP A 125 -1.58 -4.72 -8.73
N LEU A 126 -2.36 -5.62 -8.16
CA LEU A 126 -2.29 -7.04 -8.47
C LEU A 126 -2.75 -7.30 -9.91
N ASP A 127 -2.27 -8.39 -10.50
CA ASP A 127 -2.80 -8.86 -11.78
C ASP A 127 -4.27 -9.26 -11.62
N LEU A 128 -5.07 -9.09 -12.66
CA LEU A 128 -6.48 -9.48 -12.71
C LEU A 128 -6.66 -10.92 -13.23
N ASP A 129 -5.59 -11.72 -13.12
CA ASP A 129 -5.60 -13.11 -13.53
C ASP A 129 -6.64 -13.92 -12.72
N PRO A 130 -7.48 -14.75 -13.34
CA PRO A 130 -8.45 -15.58 -12.62
C PRO A 130 -7.81 -16.47 -11.55
N ASP A 131 -6.54 -16.85 -11.74
CA ASP A 131 -5.81 -17.77 -10.89
C ASP A 131 -4.91 -17.02 -9.88
N VAL A 132 -4.99 -15.69 -9.81
CA VAL A 132 -4.12 -14.85 -8.96
C VAL A 132 -4.13 -15.26 -7.48
N VAL A 133 -5.27 -15.75 -6.97
CA VAL A 133 -5.39 -16.23 -5.58
C VAL A 133 -4.56 -17.49 -5.38
N GLU A 134 -4.69 -18.47 -6.28
CA GLU A 134 -3.93 -19.73 -6.23
C GLU A 134 -2.43 -19.48 -6.37
N ILE A 135 -2.04 -18.58 -7.28
CA ILE A 135 -0.64 -18.16 -7.42
C ILE A 135 -0.08 -17.59 -6.11
N PHE A 136 -0.83 -16.73 -5.42
CA PHE A 136 -0.39 -16.15 -4.14
C PHE A 136 -0.34 -17.18 -3.01
N ASP A 137 -1.26 -18.15 -2.99
CA ASP A 137 -1.24 -19.24 -2.02
C ASP A 137 0.02 -20.10 -2.21
N LEU A 138 0.31 -20.53 -3.45
CA LEU A 138 1.50 -21.32 -3.78
C LEU A 138 2.82 -20.59 -3.45
N LEU A 139 2.88 -19.28 -3.72
CA LEU A 139 4.03 -18.46 -3.35
C LEU A 139 4.18 -18.32 -1.82
N SER A 140 3.07 -18.21 -1.10
CA SER A 140 3.07 -18.11 0.37
C SER A 140 3.52 -19.42 1.02
N GLU A 141 3.00 -20.56 0.56
CA GLU A 141 3.43 -21.88 1.03
C GLU A 141 4.93 -22.10 0.77
N ALA A 142 5.42 -21.75 -0.43
CA ALA A 142 6.84 -21.86 -0.74
C ALA A 142 7.71 -20.96 0.16
N TYR A 143 7.26 -19.75 0.49
CA TYR A 143 7.94 -18.87 1.43
C TYR A 143 7.95 -19.46 2.85
N GLU A 144 6.82 -19.98 3.32
CA GLU A 144 6.72 -20.59 4.65
C GLU A 144 7.63 -21.82 4.77
N GLU A 145 7.53 -22.77 3.84
CA GLU A 145 8.36 -23.99 3.82
C GLU A 145 9.87 -23.66 3.83
N SER A 146 10.29 -22.66 3.05
CA SER A 146 11.70 -22.39 2.83
C SER A 146 12.32 -21.36 3.78
N ALA A 147 11.65 -20.23 4.01
CA ALA A 147 12.21 -19.11 4.78
C ALA A 147 11.85 -19.17 6.27
N ILE A 148 10.68 -19.72 6.60
CA ILE A 148 10.18 -19.76 7.98
C ILE A 148 10.49 -21.09 8.65
N TYR A 149 10.04 -22.20 8.05
CA TYR A 149 10.20 -23.54 8.61
C TYR A 149 11.51 -24.21 8.19
N GLN A 150 12.12 -23.74 7.09
CA GLN A 150 13.39 -24.24 6.57
C GLN A 150 13.39 -25.76 6.30
N THR A 151 12.23 -26.30 5.91
CA THR A 151 12.03 -27.72 5.58
C THR A 151 12.45 -28.05 4.14
N THR A 152 12.40 -27.05 3.26
CA THR A 152 12.75 -27.16 1.83
C THR A 152 13.74 -26.05 1.45
N SER A 153 14.65 -26.29 0.49
CA SER A 153 15.52 -25.21 0.01
C SER A 153 14.70 -24.15 -0.76
N VAL A 154 15.10 -22.87 -0.70
CA VAL A 154 14.41 -21.77 -1.43
C VAL A 154 14.25 -22.09 -2.91
N LYS A 155 15.30 -22.65 -3.53
CA LYS A 155 15.29 -23.00 -4.95
C LYS A 155 14.24 -24.09 -5.25
N ASP A 156 14.17 -25.12 -4.41
CA ASP A 156 13.27 -26.26 -4.65
C ASP A 156 11.82 -25.88 -4.36
N ALA A 157 11.57 -25.09 -3.29
CA ALA A 157 10.24 -24.58 -2.95
C ALA A 157 9.69 -23.67 -4.07
N LEU A 158 10.50 -22.74 -4.59
CA LEU A 158 10.09 -21.89 -5.71
C LEU A 158 9.88 -22.70 -7.00
N ALA A 159 10.75 -23.68 -7.28
CA ALA A 159 10.57 -24.54 -8.45
C ALA A 159 9.32 -25.42 -8.35
N LYS A 160 8.90 -25.81 -7.14
CA LYS A 160 7.64 -26.51 -6.89
C LYS A 160 6.45 -25.59 -7.16
N ALA A 161 6.40 -24.42 -6.52
CA ALA A 161 5.32 -23.45 -6.73
C ALA A 161 5.15 -23.09 -8.22
N ALA A 162 6.25 -22.87 -8.94
CA ALA A 162 6.21 -22.55 -10.37
C ALA A 162 5.74 -23.69 -11.30
N ARG A 163 5.66 -24.93 -10.83
CA ARG A 163 5.05 -26.05 -11.59
C ARG A 163 3.57 -26.24 -11.29
N GLU A 164 3.13 -25.73 -10.14
CA GLU A 164 1.77 -25.87 -9.61
C GLU A 164 0.89 -24.68 -10.00
N ALA A 165 1.50 -23.50 -10.19
CA ALA A 165 0.90 -22.32 -10.83
C ALA A 165 0.86 -22.47 -12.35
#